data_AF-A0A956AB10-F1
#
_entry.id   AF-A0A956AB10-F1
#
_cell.length_a   1.000
_cell.length_b   1.000
_cell.length_c   1.000
_cell.angle_alpha   90.00
_cell.angle_beta   90.00
_cell.angle_gamma   90.00
#
_symmetry.space_group_name_H-M   'P 1'
#
loop_
_entity.id
_entity.type
_entity.pdbx_description
1 polymer ?
#
loop_
_entity_poly.entity_id
_entity_poly.type
_entity_poly.pdbx_seq_one_letter_code
_entity_poly.pdbx_strand_id
1 'polypeptide(L)'
;PSPQKTPAPSPQKTPAPSLRRSPVPPELPKPVPRPRVACRSICDQAVRCLRKGGDPISFVARCQLRCYAITSAEEQRRFARTLAMLCKPTQRPMRRRRQLSCSELCIQGWRCLPKRSQLLFDSPNTYLGICQPDCERVKNDPKAFDYKRQQLTRGCRLLEETPRRRKPSETTKRSCLKLCRRSYSCLTDKQRAKESRIEYVGRCLSTCESMRRDERRFRAVIRSVELMCKQRGR
;
A
#
# COMPACT_ATOMS: atom_id res chain seq x y z
N PRO A 1 15.46 -64.81 -42.15
CA PRO A 1 14.84 -63.56 -42.64
C PRO A 1 14.80 -62.47 -41.55
N SER A 2 15.65 -61.46 -41.77
CA SER A 2 15.76 -60.08 -41.23
C SER A 2 14.44 -59.40 -40.80
N PRO A 3 14.41 -58.37 -39.91
CA PRO A 3 15.12 -57.10 -40.11
C PRO A 3 16.03 -56.62 -38.97
N GLN A 4 17.25 -56.27 -39.37
CA GLN A 4 18.26 -55.51 -38.63
C GLN A 4 17.80 -54.05 -38.40
N LYS A 5 18.04 -53.53 -37.19
CA LYS A 5 17.98 -52.09 -36.88
C LYS A 5 19.36 -51.46 -37.14
N THR A 6 19.39 -50.46 -38.01
CA THR A 6 20.53 -49.58 -38.27
C THR A 6 20.76 -48.62 -37.10
N PRO A 7 21.98 -48.51 -36.54
CA PRO A 7 22.33 -47.46 -35.59
C PRO A 7 22.78 -46.17 -36.29
N ALA A 8 22.35 -45.03 -35.73
CA ALA A 8 22.71 -43.69 -36.20
C ALA A 8 24.19 -43.35 -35.89
N PRO A 9 24.88 -42.58 -36.77
CA PRO A 9 26.31 -42.32 -36.69
C PRO A 9 26.71 -41.38 -35.55
N SER A 10 27.83 -41.71 -34.90
CA SER A 10 28.50 -40.91 -33.87
C SER A 10 29.38 -39.82 -34.49
N PRO A 11 29.27 -38.54 -34.09
CA PRO A 11 30.18 -37.49 -34.53
C PRO A 11 31.62 -37.70 -34.01
N GLN A 12 32.57 -37.60 -34.93
CA GLN A 12 34.02 -37.78 -34.77
C GLN A 12 34.68 -36.69 -33.89
N LYS A 13 35.77 -37.09 -33.22
CA LYS A 13 36.70 -36.29 -32.41
C LYS A 13 37.57 -35.35 -33.26
N THR A 14 38.01 -34.20 -32.70
CA THR A 14 39.37 -33.59 -32.87
C THR A 14 39.56 -32.38 -31.92
N PRO A 15 40.79 -31.88 -31.62
CA PRO A 15 41.84 -32.44 -30.75
C PRO A 15 42.27 -31.51 -29.55
N ALA A 16 43.22 -32.00 -28.74
CA ALA A 16 43.85 -31.53 -27.47
C ALA A 16 44.51 -30.11 -27.53
N PRO A 17 45.13 -29.47 -26.47
CA PRO A 17 45.80 -30.05 -25.28
C PRO A 17 45.91 -29.19 -23.95
N SER A 18 46.50 -29.83 -22.93
CA SER A 18 47.36 -29.28 -21.85
C SER A 18 46.86 -28.23 -20.87
N LEU A 19 46.89 -28.53 -19.56
CA LEU A 19 47.36 -27.58 -18.54
C LEU A 19 47.72 -28.29 -17.21
N ARG A 20 49.04 -28.43 -16.97
CA ARG A 20 49.63 -28.48 -15.62
C ARG A 20 49.31 -27.18 -14.89
N ARG A 21 48.94 -27.25 -13.60
CA ARG A 21 49.55 -26.53 -12.45
C ARG A 21 48.66 -26.61 -11.19
N SER A 22 49.19 -27.23 -10.13
CA SER A 22 48.91 -26.83 -8.74
C SER A 22 49.55 -25.45 -8.47
N PRO A 23 49.43 -24.85 -7.26
CA PRO A 23 48.27 -24.54 -6.41
C PRO A 23 48.17 -23.01 -6.19
N VAL A 24 47.03 -22.46 -5.73
CA VAL A 24 46.96 -21.02 -5.35
C VAL A 24 46.55 -20.89 -3.88
N PRO A 25 47.35 -20.16 -3.06
CA PRO A 25 47.07 -19.93 -1.63
C PRO A 25 45.82 -19.07 -1.41
N PRO A 26 45.18 -19.13 -0.22
CA PRO A 26 43.98 -18.35 0.07
C PRO A 26 44.25 -16.85 -0.09
N GLU A 27 43.57 -16.22 -1.05
CA GLU A 27 43.64 -14.77 -1.27
C GLU A 27 43.25 -14.02 0.01
N LEU A 28 44.12 -13.10 0.46
CA LEU A 28 43.79 -12.08 1.46
C LEU A 28 42.47 -11.37 1.08
N PRO A 29 41.55 -11.10 2.03
CA PRO A 29 40.25 -10.52 1.74
C PRO A 29 40.42 -9.20 0.98
N LYS A 30 39.85 -9.16 -0.23
CA LYS A 30 40.00 -8.04 -1.16
C LYS A 30 39.61 -6.72 -0.48
N PRO A 31 40.40 -5.65 -0.64
CA PRO A 31 40.13 -4.36 -0.03
C PRO A 31 38.73 -3.88 -0.44
N VAL A 32 37.95 -3.43 0.56
CA VAL A 32 36.59 -2.92 0.33
C VAL A 32 36.64 -1.86 -0.76
N PRO A 33 35.88 -2.00 -1.86
CA PRO A 33 36.03 -1.11 -3.00
C PRO A 33 35.70 0.33 -2.60
N ARG A 34 36.66 1.24 -2.83
CA ARG A 34 36.57 2.71 -2.65
C ARG A 34 35.20 3.35 -3.01
N PRO A 35 34.45 2.92 -4.06
CA PRO A 35 33.12 3.46 -4.35
C PRO A 35 32.09 3.36 -3.22
N ARG A 36 32.22 2.40 -2.30
CA ARG A 36 31.25 2.21 -1.18
C ARG A 36 31.35 3.30 -0.11
N VAL A 37 32.55 3.79 0.17
CA VAL A 37 32.78 4.85 1.18
C VAL A 37 32.19 6.17 0.72
N ALA A 38 32.39 6.51 -0.55
CA ALA A 38 31.85 7.73 -1.14
C ALA A 38 30.31 7.69 -1.25
N CYS A 39 29.69 6.51 -1.36
CA CYS A 39 28.24 6.37 -1.39
C CYS A 39 27.56 6.70 -0.05
N ARG A 40 28.18 6.36 1.09
CA ARG A 40 27.66 6.74 2.43
C ARG A 40 27.53 8.25 2.60
N SER A 41 28.56 9.00 2.19
CA SER A 41 28.55 10.48 2.23
C SER A 41 27.41 11.07 1.40
N ILE A 42 27.11 10.50 0.22
CA ILE A 42 26.00 10.92 -0.64
C ILE A 42 24.64 10.66 0.05
N CYS A 43 24.49 9.52 0.73
CA CYS A 43 23.26 9.21 1.49
C CYS A 43 23.03 10.18 2.65
N ASP A 44 24.07 10.52 3.43
CA ASP A 44 23.95 11.45 4.55
C ASP A 44 23.60 12.87 4.08
N GLN A 45 24.18 13.32 2.96
CA GLN A 45 23.79 14.58 2.32
C GLN A 45 22.33 14.55 1.87
N ALA A 46 21.86 13.43 1.33
CA ALA A 46 20.48 13.29 0.89
C ALA A 46 19.46 13.26 2.03
N VAL A 47 19.83 12.74 3.20
CA VAL A 47 18.95 12.75 4.38
C VAL A 47 18.76 14.17 4.91
N ARG A 48 19.81 15.00 4.88
CA ARG A 48 19.72 16.41 5.28
C ARG A 48 18.76 17.19 4.38
N CYS A 49 18.70 16.87 3.09
CA CYS A 49 17.82 17.53 2.13
C CYS A 49 16.33 17.15 2.29
N LEU A 50 16.02 15.96 2.85
CA LEU A 50 14.67 15.40 2.92
C LEU A 50 13.84 15.83 4.15
N ARG A 51 14.36 16.69 5.03
CA ARG A 51 13.70 17.14 6.27
C ARG A 51 12.38 17.93 6.13
N LYS A 52 11.69 17.89 4.96
CA LYS A 52 10.39 18.55 4.73
C LYS A 52 9.17 17.62 4.58
N GLY A 53 9.24 16.35 4.99
CA GLY A 53 8.02 15.54 5.17
C GLY A 53 8.06 14.04 4.85
N GLY A 54 9.24 13.45 4.63
CA GLY A 54 9.41 11.99 4.55
C GLY A 54 10.02 11.41 5.83
N ASP A 55 9.75 10.13 6.13
CA ASP A 55 10.41 9.41 7.24
C ASP A 55 11.90 9.18 6.89
N PRO A 56 12.84 9.83 7.59
CA PRO A 56 14.27 9.73 7.30
C PRO A 56 14.83 8.33 7.54
N ILE A 57 14.25 7.54 8.46
CA ILE A 57 14.76 6.21 8.82
C ILE A 57 14.58 5.25 7.65
N SER A 58 13.36 5.20 7.10
CA SER A 58 13.03 4.40 5.92
C SER A 58 13.87 4.77 4.69
N PHE A 59 14.28 6.04 4.57
CA PHE A 59 15.12 6.50 3.46
C PHE A 59 16.59 6.11 3.63
N VAL A 60 17.16 6.30 4.83
CA VAL A 60 18.54 5.90 5.14
C VAL A 60 18.76 4.42 4.87
N ALA A 61 17.85 3.56 5.36
CA ALA A 61 17.95 2.12 5.17
C ALA A 61 17.95 1.73 3.69
N ARG A 62 17.07 2.32 2.87
CA ARG A 62 17.02 2.09 1.43
C ARG A 62 18.26 2.62 0.71
N CYS A 63 18.79 3.76 1.14
CA CYS A 63 19.98 4.36 0.55
C CYS A 63 21.22 3.51 0.83
N GLN A 64 21.41 3.06 2.06
CA GLN A 64 22.51 2.19 2.46
C GLN A 64 22.46 0.83 1.74
N LEU A 65 21.29 0.20 1.66
CA LEU A 65 21.11 -1.06 0.90
C LEU A 65 21.53 -0.90 -0.57
N ARG A 66 21.17 0.22 -1.20
CA ARG A 66 21.51 0.48 -2.60
C ARG A 66 22.99 0.81 -2.78
N CYS A 67 23.63 1.45 -1.80
CA CYS A 67 25.08 1.66 -1.79
C CYS A 67 25.88 0.35 -1.74
N TYR A 68 25.38 -0.68 -1.05
CA TYR A 68 26.03 -2.00 -1.01
C TYR A 68 26.12 -2.67 -2.38
N ALA A 69 25.13 -2.40 -3.25
CA ALA A 69 25.04 -2.94 -4.60
C ALA A 69 25.88 -2.18 -5.63
N ILE A 70 26.53 -1.06 -5.27
CA ILE A 70 27.38 -0.29 -6.18
C ILE A 70 28.73 -0.98 -6.30
N THR A 71 29.05 -1.40 -7.53
CA THR A 71 30.28 -2.13 -7.87
C THR A 71 31.23 -1.31 -8.75
N SER A 72 30.74 -0.24 -9.37
CA SER A 72 31.52 0.61 -10.27
C SER A 72 31.36 2.11 -9.99
N ALA A 73 32.34 2.91 -10.43
CA ALA A 73 32.28 4.37 -10.37
C ALA A 73 31.15 4.96 -11.22
N GLU A 74 30.76 4.28 -12.29
CA GLU A 74 29.64 4.70 -13.14
C GLU A 74 28.29 4.53 -12.43
N GLU A 75 28.07 3.39 -11.77
CA GLU A 75 26.90 3.17 -10.91
C GLU A 75 26.84 4.19 -9.78
N GLN A 76 27.98 4.51 -9.17
CA GLN A 76 28.08 5.57 -8.17
C GLN A 76 27.64 6.93 -8.72
N ARG A 77 28.12 7.32 -9.90
CA ARG A 77 27.74 8.59 -10.56
C ARG A 77 26.25 8.61 -10.92
N ARG A 78 25.69 7.53 -11.46
CA ARG A 78 24.25 7.39 -11.78
C ARG A 78 23.39 7.48 -10.51
N PHE A 79 23.82 6.81 -9.44
CA PHE A 79 23.13 6.84 -8.15
C PHE A 79 23.18 8.24 -7.51
N ALA A 80 24.35 8.89 -7.50
CA ALA A 80 24.53 10.25 -7.02
C ALA A 80 23.63 11.26 -7.76
N ARG A 81 23.54 11.16 -9.09
CA ARG A 81 22.62 11.98 -9.89
C ARG A 81 21.16 11.73 -9.53
N THR A 82 20.77 10.47 -9.31
CA THR A 82 19.40 10.10 -8.91
C THR A 82 19.05 10.68 -7.54
N LEU A 83 19.95 10.60 -6.57
CA LEU A 83 19.77 11.19 -5.24
C LEU A 83 19.76 12.73 -5.29
N ALA A 84 20.63 13.33 -6.09
CA ALA A 84 20.64 14.78 -6.30
C ALA A 84 19.33 15.29 -6.91
N MET A 85 18.64 14.50 -7.74
CA MET A 85 17.30 14.84 -8.24
C MET A 85 16.23 14.81 -7.14
N LEU A 86 16.37 13.95 -6.13
CA LEU A 86 15.50 13.95 -4.94
C LEU A 86 15.79 15.14 -4.01
N CYS A 87 17.04 15.61 -4.01
CA CYS A 87 17.49 16.78 -3.26
C CYS A 87 17.40 18.11 -4.00
N LYS A 88 17.01 18.12 -5.28
CA LYS A 88 16.65 19.39 -5.91
C LYS A 88 15.55 19.96 -5.03
N PRO A 89 15.71 21.18 -4.48
CA PRO A 89 14.59 21.84 -3.87
C PRO A 89 13.53 21.80 -4.96
N THR A 90 12.31 21.38 -4.59
CA THR A 90 11.19 21.50 -5.51
C THR A 90 10.87 23.00 -5.66
N GLN A 91 11.85 23.80 -6.10
CA GLN A 91 11.70 25.07 -6.77
C GLN A 91 11.14 24.79 -8.17
N ARG A 92 10.02 24.08 -8.25
CA ARG A 92 8.96 24.72 -9.03
C ARG A 92 8.80 26.06 -8.33
N PRO A 93 8.89 27.21 -9.02
CA PRO A 93 8.45 28.45 -8.39
C PRO A 93 7.15 28.08 -7.71
N MET A 94 7.09 28.23 -6.38
CA MET A 94 5.80 28.34 -5.73
C MET A 94 5.25 29.60 -6.39
N ARG A 95 4.63 29.48 -7.58
CA ARG A 95 3.61 30.38 -8.10
C ARG A 95 2.85 30.68 -6.84
N ARG A 96 3.01 31.89 -6.26
CA ARG A 96 2.51 32.28 -4.94
C ARG A 96 1.25 31.47 -4.73
N ARG A 97 1.36 30.34 -4.03
CA ARG A 97 0.25 29.39 -3.99
C ARG A 97 -0.68 30.18 -3.11
N ARG A 98 -1.70 30.79 -3.72
CA ARG A 98 -2.67 31.64 -3.01
C ARG A 98 -2.96 30.88 -1.72
N GLN A 99 -2.60 31.48 -0.60
CA GLN A 99 -2.84 30.84 0.68
C GLN A 99 -4.34 30.61 0.69
N LEU A 100 -4.73 29.33 0.74
CA LEU A 100 -6.14 28.98 0.73
C LEU A 100 -6.72 29.56 2.01
N SER A 101 -7.78 30.34 1.86
CA SER A 101 -8.60 30.76 2.98
C SER A 101 -9.13 29.54 3.74
N CYS A 102 -9.53 29.73 5.00
CA CYS A 102 -10.12 28.64 5.77
C CYS A 102 -11.39 28.08 5.13
N SER A 103 -12.18 28.91 4.46
CA SER A 103 -13.32 28.47 3.67
C SER A 103 -12.91 27.55 2.52
N GLU A 104 -11.89 27.92 1.75
CA GLU A 104 -11.38 27.10 0.65
C GLU A 104 -10.82 25.76 1.14
N LEU A 105 -10.09 25.75 2.26
CA LEU A 105 -9.58 24.53 2.91
C LEU A 105 -10.70 23.61 3.37
N CYS A 106 -11.74 24.15 4.00
CA CYS A 106 -12.88 23.38 4.46
C CYS A 106 -13.72 22.84 3.30
N ILE A 107 -13.98 23.63 2.24
CA ILE A 107 -14.68 23.15 1.04
C ILE A 107 -13.89 22.01 0.37
N GLN A 108 -12.56 22.11 0.33
CA GLN A 108 -11.73 21.05 -0.22
C GLN A 108 -11.78 19.78 0.65
N GLY A 109 -11.75 19.93 1.98
CA GLY A 109 -11.95 18.82 2.92
C GLY A 109 -13.32 18.13 2.77
N TRP A 110 -14.39 18.90 2.59
CA TRP A 110 -15.74 18.39 2.34
C TRP A 110 -15.81 17.51 1.09
N ARG A 111 -15.22 17.98 -0.02
CA ARG A 111 -15.18 17.22 -1.28
C ARG A 111 -14.41 15.90 -1.15
N CYS A 112 -13.47 15.83 -0.23
CA CYS A 112 -12.71 14.62 0.07
C CYS A 112 -13.37 13.67 1.06
N LEU A 113 -14.36 14.11 1.84
CA LEU A 113 -15.02 13.24 2.82
C LEU A 113 -15.74 12.08 2.13
N PRO A 114 -15.74 10.85 2.69
CA PRO A 114 -16.51 9.75 2.14
C PRO A 114 -17.99 10.11 2.17
N LYS A 115 -18.77 9.65 1.18
CA LYS A 115 -20.23 9.82 1.18
C LYS A 115 -20.88 9.42 2.52
N ARG A 116 -20.36 8.38 3.19
CA ARG A 116 -20.85 7.96 4.52
C ARG A 116 -20.58 8.97 5.63
N SER A 117 -19.43 9.63 5.62
CA SER A 117 -19.13 10.69 6.58
C SER A 117 -19.80 12.01 6.20
N GLN A 118 -20.05 12.24 4.90
CA GLN A 118 -20.89 13.35 4.45
C GLN A 118 -22.32 13.22 4.99
N LEU A 119 -22.85 12.01 5.17
CA LEU A 119 -24.17 11.80 5.82
C LEU A 119 -24.22 12.26 7.29
N LEU A 120 -23.07 12.46 7.94
CA LEU A 120 -23.03 13.03 9.30
C LEU A 120 -23.28 14.53 9.31
N PHE A 121 -23.33 15.17 8.14
CA PHE A 121 -23.58 16.59 7.98
C PHE A 121 -24.72 16.76 6.98
N ASP A 122 -25.81 17.38 7.39
CA ASP A 122 -27.01 17.52 6.54
C ASP A 122 -26.73 18.27 5.23
N SER A 123 -25.69 19.13 5.22
CA SER A 123 -25.27 19.86 4.03
C SER A 123 -23.77 20.22 4.07
N PRO A 124 -23.18 20.60 2.91
CA PRO A 124 -21.84 21.19 2.86
C PRO A 124 -21.70 22.44 3.73
N ASN A 125 -22.79 23.20 3.91
CA ASN A 125 -22.81 24.41 4.72
C ASN A 125 -22.74 24.09 6.21
N THR A 126 -23.38 23.00 6.65
CA THR A 126 -23.29 22.49 8.03
C THR A 126 -21.85 22.11 8.36
N TYR A 127 -21.18 21.40 7.46
CA TYR A 127 -19.75 21.08 7.63
C TYR A 127 -18.86 22.33 7.64
N LEU A 128 -19.10 23.27 6.72
CA LEU A 128 -18.35 24.52 6.65
C LEU A 128 -18.50 25.35 7.94
N GLY A 129 -19.72 25.42 8.49
CA GLY A 129 -20.01 26.12 9.75
C GLY A 129 -19.28 25.54 10.97
N ILE A 130 -18.95 24.25 10.94
CA ILE A 130 -18.16 23.59 11.99
C ILE A 130 -16.65 23.74 11.70
N CYS A 131 -16.23 23.51 10.47
CA CYS A 131 -14.82 23.46 10.08
C CYS A 131 -14.14 24.84 10.08
N GLN A 132 -14.83 25.88 9.61
CA GLN A 132 -14.24 27.19 9.39
C GLN A 132 -13.82 27.89 10.70
N PRO A 133 -14.65 27.97 11.76
CA PRO A 133 -14.23 28.57 13.03
C PRO A 133 -13.00 27.89 13.63
N ASP A 134 -12.96 26.57 13.51
CA ASP A 134 -11.87 25.72 13.98
C ASP A 134 -10.57 25.99 13.21
N CYS A 135 -10.66 26.19 11.89
CA CYS A 135 -9.54 26.59 11.05
C CYS A 135 -9.06 28.01 11.38
N GLU A 136 -9.99 28.95 11.56
CA GLU A 136 -9.68 30.35 11.86
C GLU A 136 -8.95 30.50 13.20
N ARG A 137 -9.29 29.69 14.21
CA ARG A 137 -8.60 29.66 15.51
C ARG A 137 -7.11 29.30 15.41
N VAL A 138 -6.76 28.45 14.45
CA VAL A 138 -5.39 27.96 14.27
C VAL A 138 -4.64 28.64 13.12
N LYS A 139 -5.27 29.53 12.35
CA LYS A 139 -4.67 30.14 11.13
C LYS A 139 -3.39 30.93 11.39
N ASN A 140 -3.27 31.51 12.59
CA ASN A 140 -2.13 32.32 12.98
C ASN A 140 -1.01 31.48 13.60
N ASP A 141 -1.25 30.20 13.91
CA ASP A 141 -0.21 29.25 14.31
C ASP A 141 0.18 28.40 13.09
N PRO A 142 1.34 28.65 12.47
CA PRO A 142 1.73 27.98 11.24
C PRO A 142 1.85 26.45 11.39
N LYS A 143 2.20 25.95 12.58
CA LYS A 143 2.36 24.51 12.84
C LYS A 143 1.00 23.85 13.02
N ALA A 144 0.10 24.46 13.80
CA ALA A 144 -1.26 23.95 13.99
C ALA A 144 -2.09 24.05 12.70
N PHE A 145 -1.91 25.12 11.93
CA PHE A 145 -2.54 25.30 10.62
C PHE A 145 -2.05 24.26 9.60
N ASP A 146 -0.73 24.04 9.50
CA ASP A 146 -0.20 22.99 8.62
C ASP A 146 -0.67 21.60 9.07
N TYR A 147 -0.80 21.35 10.37
CA TYR A 147 -1.36 20.09 10.87
C TYR A 147 -2.85 19.94 10.52
N LYS A 148 -3.68 20.97 10.69
CA LYS A 148 -5.10 20.96 10.31
C LYS A 148 -5.26 20.80 8.79
N ARG A 149 -4.45 21.52 8.01
CA ARG A 149 -4.35 21.37 6.55
C ARG A 149 -3.93 19.95 6.17
N GLN A 150 -2.93 19.39 6.84
CA GLN A 150 -2.52 18.00 6.65
C GLN A 150 -3.61 17.03 7.08
N GLN A 151 -4.42 17.30 8.10
CA GLN A 151 -5.55 16.43 8.46
C GLN A 151 -6.66 16.48 7.41
N LEU A 152 -7.03 17.68 6.93
CA LEU A 152 -8.00 17.84 5.85
C LEU A 152 -7.51 17.17 4.56
N THR A 153 -6.20 17.20 4.28
CA THR A 153 -5.58 16.59 3.09
C THR A 153 -5.27 15.08 3.26
N ARG A 154 -4.83 14.63 4.45
CA ARG A 154 -4.57 13.22 4.79
C ARG A 154 -5.87 12.45 4.96
N GLY A 155 -6.94 13.10 5.42
CA GLY A 155 -8.29 12.55 5.35
C GLY A 155 -8.63 12.13 3.92
N CYS A 156 -8.36 12.99 2.93
CA CYS A 156 -8.46 12.61 1.51
C CYS A 156 -7.56 11.42 1.16
N ARG A 157 -6.28 11.47 1.57
CA ARG A 157 -5.27 10.49 1.15
C ARG A 157 -5.46 9.11 1.77
N LEU A 158 -5.84 9.00 3.04
CA LEU A 158 -6.21 7.74 3.69
C LEU A 158 -7.44 7.10 3.05
N LEU A 159 -8.31 7.89 2.41
CA LEU A 159 -9.47 7.40 1.67
C LEU A 159 -9.13 6.98 0.24
N GLU A 160 -8.14 7.61 -0.39
CA GLU A 160 -7.56 7.18 -1.66
C GLU A 160 -6.64 5.95 -1.50
N GLU A 161 -5.90 5.87 -0.38
CA GLU A 161 -5.00 4.77 -0.02
C GLU A 161 -5.71 3.61 0.69
N THR A 162 -6.92 3.80 1.26
CA THR A 162 -7.81 2.65 1.44
C THR A 162 -8.06 2.10 0.05
N PRO A 163 -7.64 0.86 -0.26
CA PRO A 163 -7.64 0.35 -1.62
C PRO A 163 -9.03 0.57 -2.18
N ARG A 164 -9.12 1.42 -3.24
CA ARG A 164 -10.36 1.77 -3.97
C ARG A 164 -11.27 0.58 -3.84
N ARG A 165 -12.25 0.66 -2.94
CA ARG A 165 -13.07 -0.52 -2.66
C ARG A 165 -13.75 -0.80 -3.99
N ARG A 166 -13.28 -1.81 -4.75
CA ARG A 166 -13.99 -2.25 -5.95
C ARG A 166 -15.41 -2.48 -5.47
N LYS A 167 -16.35 -1.68 -5.98
CA LYS A 167 -17.76 -1.84 -5.62
C LYS A 167 -18.06 -3.33 -5.83
N PRO A 168 -18.62 -4.03 -4.83
CA PRO A 168 -18.90 -5.45 -4.99
C PRO A 168 -19.75 -5.64 -6.23
N SER A 169 -19.38 -6.60 -7.08
CA SER A 169 -20.16 -6.91 -8.28
C SER A 169 -21.59 -7.24 -7.88
N GLU A 170 -22.55 -7.01 -8.76
CA GLU A 170 -23.96 -7.30 -8.45
C GLU A 170 -24.17 -8.77 -8.04
N THR A 171 -23.45 -9.69 -8.67
CA THR A 171 -23.39 -11.11 -8.30
C THR A 171 -22.90 -11.30 -6.86
N THR A 172 -21.89 -10.54 -6.43
CA THR A 172 -21.38 -10.58 -5.05
C THR A 172 -22.46 -10.18 -4.06
N LYS A 173 -23.15 -9.08 -4.32
CA LYS A 173 -24.22 -8.57 -3.45
C LYS A 173 -25.34 -9.58 -3.32
N ARG A 174 -25.76 -10.20 -4.44
CA ARG A 174 -26.78 -11.25 -4.46
C ARG A 174 -26.35 -12.48 -3.65
N SER A 175 -25.12 -12.95 -3.79
CA SER A 175 -24.60 -14.07 -2.98
C SER A 175 -24.57 -13.76 -1.49
N CYS A 176 -24.07 -12.58 -1.11
CA CYS A 176 -24.03 -12.15 0.29
C CYS A 176 -25.43 -12.01 0.89
N LEU A 177 -26.38 -11.45 0.14
CA LEU A 177 -27.76 -11.32 0.58
C LEU A 177 -28.41 -12.68 0.83
N LYS A 178 -28.20 -13.65 -0.06
CA LYS A 178 -28.68 -15.03 0.12
C LYS A 178 -28.11 -15.66 1.39
N LEU A 179 -26.80 -15.53 1.61
CA LEU A 179 -26.13 -16.06 2.81
C LEU A 179 -26.67 -15.42 4.09
N CYS A 180 -26.82 -14.10 4.12
CA CYS A 180 -27.31 -13.38 5.30
C CYS A 180 -28.78 -13.70 5.62
N ARG A 181 -29.62 -13.86 4.60
CA ARG A 181 -31.02 -14.31 4.79
C ARG A 181 -31.08 -15.74 5.34
N ARG A 182 -30.24 -16.66 4.82
CA ARG A 182 -30.15 -18.04 5.32
C ARG A 182 -29.67 -18.05 6.78
N SER A 183 -28.60 -17.32 7.08
CA SER A 183 -28.08 -17.18 8.44
C SER A 183 -29.14 -16.70 9.43
N TYR A 184 -29.92 -15.66 9.08
CA TYR A 184 -31.00 -15.17 9.95
C TYR A 184 -32.07 -16.24 10.22
N SER A 185 -32.43 -17.05 9.20
CA SER A 185 -33.41 -18.13 9.36
C SER A 185 -32.93 -19.26 10.29
N CYS A 186 -31.63 -19.34 10.52
CA CYS A 186 -31.00 -20.34 11.39
C CYS A 186 -30.67 -19.81 12.79
N LEU A 187 -30.96 -18.54 13.08
CA LEU A 187 -30.84 -17.98 14.42
C LEU A 187 -31.90 -18.54 15.37
N THR A 188 -31.56 -18.59 16.65
CA THR A 188 -32.50 -18.93 17.72
C THR A 188 -33.54 -17.83 17.93
N ASP A 189 -34.69 -18.18 18.53
CA ASP A 189 -35.70 -17.18 18.91
C ASP A 189 -35.13 -16.13 19.87
N LYS A 190 -34.28 -16.54 20.81
CA LYS A 190 -33.56 -15.63 21.71
C LYS A 190 -32.65 -14.65 20.98
N GLN A 191 -32.05 -15.03 19.85
CA GLN A 191 -31.23 -14.13 19.03
C GLN A 191 -32.09 -13.22 18.15
N ARG A 192 -33.16 -13.77 17.56
CA ARG A 192 -34.12 -12.98 16.75
C ARG A 192 -34.88 -11.94 17.56
N ALA A 193 -35.05 -12.15 18.86
CA ALA A 193 -35.65 -11.17 19.76
C ALA A 193 -34.73 -9.97 20.06
N LYS A 194 -33.41 -10.07 19.79
CA LYS A 194 -32.43 -9.00 20.11
C LYS A 194 -32.26 -7.97 19.00
N GLU A 195 -32.70 -8.27 17.79
CA GLU A 195 -32.56 -7.36 16.65
C GLU A 195 -33.57 -7.70 15.55
N SER A 196 -33.98 -6.67 14.80
CA SER A 196 -34.87 -6.90 13.67
C SER A 196 -34.14 -7.65 12.54
N ARG A 197 -34.91 -8.37 11.72
CA ARG A 197 -34.39 -9.04 10.51
C ARG A 197 -33.60 -8.09 9.61
N ILE A 198 -34.06 -6.84 9.48
CA ILE A 198 -33.45 -5.83 8.60
C ILE A 198 -32.08 -5.43 9.15
N GLU A 199 -31.98 -5.17 10.44
CA GLU A 199 -30.71 -4.81 11.10
C GLU A 199 -29.70 -5.95 11.02
N TYR A 200 -30.12 -7.19 11.31
CA TYR A 200 -29.22 -8.35 11.21
C TYR A 200 -28.67 -8.51 9.79
N VAL A 201 -29.56 -8.49 8.79
CA VAL A 201 -29.16 -8.65 7.39
C VAL A 201 -28.26 -7.49 6.95
N GLY A 202 -28.53 -6.25 7.38
CA GLY A 202 -27.68 -5.09 7.09
C GLY A 202 -26.27 -5.22 7.68
N ARG A 203 -26.15 -5.67 8.93
CA ARG A 203 -24.85 -5.94 9.57
C ARG A 203 -24.11 -7.08 8.89
N CYS A 204 -24.79 -8.19 8.66
CA CYS A 204 -24.23 -9.36 7.98
C CYS A 204 -23.72 -9.01 6.56
N LEU A 205 -24.46 -8.22 5.78
CA LEU A 205 -24.05 -7.78 4.45
C LEU A 205 -22.74 -6.97 4.49
N SER A 206 -22.64 -6.04 5.44
CA SER A 206 -21.44 -5.20 5.62
C SER A 206 -20.19 -6.04 5.94
N THR A 207 -20.35 -7.09 6.76
CA THR A 207 -19.28 -8.04 7.07
C THR A 207 -18.97 -8.95 5.89
N CYS A 208 -20.00 -9.50 5.23
CA CYS A 208 -19.88 -10.40 4.09
C CYS A 208 -19.12 -9.77 2.91
N GLU A 209 -19.47 -8.54 2.53
CA GLU A 209 -18.81 -7.80 1.46
C GLU A 209 -17.35 -7.46 1.80
N SER A 210 -17.04 -7.27 3.08
CA SER A 210 -15.68 -7.00 3.55
C SER A 210 -14.80 -8.27 3.51
N MET A 211 -15.39 -9.44 3.78
CA MET A 211 -14.68 -10.73 3.79
C MET A 211 -14.47 -11.34 2.41
N ARG A 212 -15.30 -11.03 1.41
CA ARG A 212 -15.16 -11.62 0.05
C ARG A 212 -13.86 -11.27 -0.68
N ARG A 213 -13.07 -10.34 -0.14
CA ARG A 213 -11.68 -10.05 -0.58
C ARG A 213 -10.70 -11.15 -0.19
N ASP A 214 -11.05 -11.90 0.84
CA ASP A 214 -10.32 -13.05 1.35
C ASP A 214 -11.22 -14.28 1.17
N GLU A 215 -11.08 -14.93 0.02
CA GLU A 215 -11.92 -16.08 -0.36
C GLU A 215 -11.91 -17.18 0.71
N ARG A 216 -10.77 -17.37 1.40
CA ARG A 216 -10.64 -18.37 2.47
C ARG A 216 -11.54 -18.01 3.65
N ARG A 217 -11.51 -16.75 4.12
CA ARG A 217 -12.41 -16.27 5.18
C ARG A 217 -13.87 -16.35 4.77
N PHE A 218 -14.18 -15.99 3.53
CA PHE A 218 -15.54 -16.06 3.02
C PHE A 218 -16.11 -17.50 3.02
N ARG A 219 -15.32 -18.48 2.55
CA ARG A 219 -15.69 -19.90 2.61
C ARG A 219 -15.84 -20.41 4.04
N ALA A 220 -15.04 -19.92 4.99
CA ALA A 220 -15.18 -20.29 6.40
C ALA A 220 -16.52 -19.83 6.97
N VAL A 221 -16.94 -18.59 6.67
CA VAL A 221 -18.21 -18.02 7.13
C VAL A 221 -19.40 -18.77 6.55
N ILE A 222 -19.36 -19.13 5.26
CA ILE A 222 -20.39 -19.98 4.66
C ILE A 222 -20.51 -21.30 5.42
N ARG A 223 -19.38 -21.98 5.67
CA ARG A 223 -19.37 -23.23 6.44
C ARG A 223 -19.91 -23.05 7.86
N SER A 224 -19.57 -21.96 8.55
CA SER A 224 -20.11 -21.67 9.88
C SER A 224 -21.62 -21.47 9.87
N VAL A 225 -22.15 -20.77 8.86
CA VAL A 225 -23.61 -20.60 8.69
C VAL A 225 -24.28 -21.94 8.40
N GLU A 226 -23.71 -22.76 7.52
CA GLU A 226 -24.23 -24.10 7.21
C GLU A 226 -24.26 -25.01 8.43
N LEU A 227 -23.18 -25.01 9.23
CA LEU A 227 -23.14 -25.75 10.50
C LEU A 227 -24.19 -25.26 11.49
N MET A 228 -24.37 -23.94 11.61
CA MET A 228 -25.40 -23.34 12.45
C MET A 228 -26.82 -23.77 12.03
N CYS A 229 -27.10 -23.79 10.72
CA CYS A 229 -28.38 -24.26 10.19
C CYS A 229 -28.59 -25.75 10.47
N LYS A 230 -27.56 -26.58 10.21
CA LYS A 230 -27.63 -28.03 10.42
C LYS A 230 -27.93 -28.40 11.88
N GLN A 231 -27.30 -27.72 12.84
CA GLN A 231 -27.59 -27.92 14.28
C GLN A 231 -29.03 -27.57 14.66
N ARG A 232 -29.75 -26.85 13.82
CA ARG A 232 -31.16 -26.47 14.02
C ARG A 232 -32.13 -27.32 13.20
N GLY A 233 -31.66 -28.36 12.52
CA GLY A 233 -32.50 -29.20 11.64
C GLY A 233 -32.97 -28.46 10.39
N ARG A 234 -32.21 -27.46 9.92
CA ARG A 234 -32.50 -26.64 8.73
C ARG A 234 -31.43 -26.76 7.66
#